data_AF-A0A2Y9PBJ8-F1
#
_entry.id   AF-A0A2Y9PBJ8-F1
#
_cell.length_a   1.000
_cell.length_b   1.000
_cell.length_c   1.000
_cell.angle_alpha   90.00
_cell.angle_beta   90.00
_cell.angle_gamma   90.00
#
_symmetry.space_group_name_H-M   'P 1'
#
loop_
_entity.id
_entity.type
_entity.pdbx_description
1 polymer ?
#
loop_
_entity_poly.entity_id
_entity_poly.type
_entity_poly.pdbx_seq_one_letter_code
_entity_poly.pdbx_strand_id
1 'polypeptide(L)'
;MPCLRPALLRATRAALLLSPPHRLPARPPLLPCRPISKPARAPTSFPAAASRSSMDGAGAEEVLAPLRLAVRQQGDLVRKLKEDKAPQVDVDKAVAELKARKRVLEAKELALQPKDDVVDRGKMEDTLKRRFFYDQAFAIYGGVSGLYDFGPVGCALKNNIIQTWRQHFIQEEQILEIDCTMLTPEPVLKTSGHVDKFADFMVKDVKNGECFRADHLLKAHLQKLMSDKKCSAEKKSEMESVLAQLDNYGQQELGDLFVNYNVKSPTTGNDLSPPVPFNLMFKTFIGPGGNMPGYLRPETAQGIFLNFKRLLEFNQGKLPFAAAQIGNSFRNEISPRSGLIRVREFTMAEIEHFVDPSEKDHPKFQNVADLHLYLYSAKAQVSGQSARKMRLGDAVEQGVINNSVLGYFIGRIYLYLVKVGVSPDKLRFRQHMENEMAHYACDCWDAESKTSYGWIEIVGCADRSCYDLSCHARATKVPLVAEKPLKEPKTVNVVQFEPNKGAIGKAYKKDAKLVMEYLAICDECYITEMEKLLNEKGEFTIETEGKTFQLTKDMVVVKRFQKTLHVLQFPCCSSSIQMFRPSTEPKPGVHAVCQGIIGSLDPARHLSQSRRFLGVHRKTLRQD
;
A
#
# COMPACT_ATOMS: atom_id res chain seq x y z
N MET A 1 40.00 -41.35 48.29
CA MET A 1 39.45 -42.56 48.93
C MET A 1 38.39 -42.12 49.91
N PRO A 2 37.16 -42.66 49.84
CA PRO A 2 36.64 -43.50 48.76
C PRO A 2 35.36 -42.88 48.15
N CYS A 3 34.99 -43.08 46.90
CA CYS A 3 35.55 -43.84 45.78
C CYS A 3 34.87 -43.24 44.54
N LEU A 4 35.63 -42.66 43.60
CA LEU A 4 36.09 -43.32 42.37
C LEU A 4 34.98 -43.49 41.30
N ARG A 5 35.15 -42.71 40.22
CA ARG A 5 34.71 -42.97 38.83
C ARG A 5 35.16 -44.40 38.36
N PRO A 6 35.14 -44.72 37.05
CA PRO A 6 34.05 -44.93 36.08
C PRO A 6 34.20 -46.32 35.38
N ALA A 7 33.25 -46.76 34.55
CA ALA A 7 33.52 -47.78 33.53
C ALA A 7 32.56 -47.58 32.35
N LEU A 8 33.05 -47.13 31.18
CA LEU A 8 33.69 -47.89 30.10
C LEU A 8 32.70 -48.69 29.22
N LEU A 9 32.74 -48.34 27.93
CA LEU A 9 32.73 -49.23 26.77
C LEU A 9 31.46 -50.05 26.45
N ARG A 10 30.78 -49.72 25.34
CA ARG A 10 31.04 -50.38 24.03
C ARG A 10 30.08 -49.88 22.94
N ALA A 11 30.67 -49.43 21.85
CA ALA A 11 30.04 -49.42 20.54
C ALA A 11 29.67 -50.85 20.12
N THR A 12 28.48 -51.04 19.57
CA THR A 12 28.21 -52.12 18.61
C THR A 12 27.32 -51.61 17.48
N ARG A 13 27.83 -51.76 16.26
CA ARG A 13 27.11 -51.68 14.98
C ARG A 13 26.09 -52.82 14.90
N ALA A 14 24.90 -52.54 14.39
CA ALA A 14 24.07 -53.47 13.62
C ALA A 14 23.21 -52.62 12.68
N ALA A 15 23.64 -52.43 11.42
CA ALA A 15 23.37 -53.29 10.27
C ALA A 15 21.95 -53.09 9.71
N LEU A 16 21.92 -52.52 8.49
CA LEU A 16 20.80 -52.44 7.59
C LEU A 16 20.10 -53.80 7.45
N LEU A 17 18.77 -53.82 7.54
CA LEU A 17 17.96 -54.79 6.84
C LEU A 17 16.82 -54.07 6.09
N LEU A 18 16.99 -54.05 4.77
CA LEU A 18 16.02 -53.66 3.77
C LEU A 18 14.75 -54.51 3.91
N SER A 19 13.61 -53.86 4.09
CA SER A 19 12.29 -54.48 3.92
C SER A 19 11.82 -54.27 2.47
N PRO A 20 11.25 -55.30 1.80
CA PRO A 20 10.91 -55.24 0.37
C PRO A 20 9.64 -54.41 0.12
N PRO A 21 9.45 -53.86 -1.09
CA PRO A 21 8.30 -53.03 -1.40
C PRO A 21 7.02 -53.87 -1.57
N HIS A 22 5.94 -53.37 -0.97
CA HIS A 22 4.59 -53.89 -1.16
C HIS A 22 4.18 -53.88 -2.65
N ARG A 23 3.68 -55.02 -3.12
CA ARG A 23 3.05 -55.20 -4.44
C ARG A 23 1.84 -54.28 -4.58
N LEU A 24 1.86 -53.45 -5.63
CA LEU A 24 0.67 -52.74 -6.12
C LEU A 24 -0.35 -53.75 -6.70
N PRO A 25 -1.66 -53.55 -6.51
CA PRO A 25 -2.68 -54.40 -7.12
C PRO A 25 -2.80 -54.14 -8.63
N ALA A 26 -3.08 -55.20 -9.38
CA ALA A 26 -3.17 -55.23 -10.84
C ALA A 26 -4.30 -54.35 -11.41
N ARG A 27 -4.01 -53.73 -12.55
CA ARG A 27 -4.92 -52.93 -13.38
C ARG A 27 -6.01 -53.84 -13.99
N PRO A 28 -7.31 -53.44 -14.02
CA PRO A 28 -8.33 -54.20 -14.71
C PRO A 28 -8.18 -54.09 -16.24
N PRO A 29 -8.65 -55.09 -17.02
CA PRO A 29 -8.39 -55.19 -18.45
C PRO A 29 -9.19 -54.15 -19.27
N LEU A 30 -8.56 -53.68 -20.34
CA LEU A 30 -9.13 -52.78 -21.35
C LEU A 30 -10.23 -53.48 -22.16
N LEU A 31 -11.38 -52.83 -22.29
CA LEU A 31 -12.47 -53.25 -23.18
C LEU A 31 -12.13 -52.89 -24.65
N PRO A 32 -12.55 -53.72 -25.63
CA PRO A 32 -12.12 -53.58 -27.01
C PRO A 32 -12.86 -52.48 -27.78
N CYS A 33 -12.10 -51.73 -28.59
CA CYS A 33 -12.59 -50.76 -29.56
C CYS A 33 -13.48 -51.43 -30.62
N ARG A 34 -14.65 -50.84 -30.92
CA ARG A 34 -15.47 -51.13 -32.11
C ARG A 34 -15.43 -49.96 -33.11
N PRO A 35 -15.62 -50.23 -34.42
CA PRO A 35 -15.03 -49.44 -35.49
C PRO A 35 -15.90 -48.28 -35.98
N ILE A 36 -15.20 -47.33 -36.61
CA ILE A 36 -15.68 -46.12 -37.26
C ILE A 36 -16.60 -46.45 -38.45
N SER A 37 -17.79 -45.84 -38.50
CA SER A 37 -18.61 -45.70 -39.71
C SER A 37 -18.82 -44.22 -40.05
N LYS A 38 -18.80 -43.94 -41.37
CA LYS A 38 -18.57 -42.69 -42.10
C LYS A 38 -19.70 -41.61 -42.04
N PRO A 39 -19.46 -40.39 -42.58
CA PRO A 39 -20.02 -39.12 -42.12
C PRO A 39 -21.19 -38.60 -42.95
N ALA A 40 -22.00 -37.69 -42.38
CA ALA A 40 -22.48 -36.43 -42.97
C ALA A 40 -23.73 -35.89 -42.24
N ARG A 41 -23.61 -34.71 -41.62
CA ARG A 41 -24.57 -33.60 -41.82
C ARG A 41 -23.98 -32.31 -41.25
N ALA A 42 -23.99 -31.28 -42.09
CA ALA A 42 -23.52 -29.93 -41.79
C ALA A 42 -24.19 -29.36 -40.53
N PRO A 43 -23.49 -28.56 -39.71
CA PRO A 43 -24.11 -27.88 -38.59
C PRO A 43 -25.01 -26.78 -39.16
N THR A 44 -26.31 -26.94 -38.94
CA THR A 44 -27.31 -25.89 -39.07
C THR A 44 -26.84 -24.68 -38.27
N SER A 45 -26.69 -23.56 -38.97
CA SER A 45 -26.46 -22.24 -38.43
C SER A 45 -27.43 -21.96 -37.27
N PHE A 46 -26.88 -21.80 -36.07
CA PHE A 46 -27.60 -21.09 -35.01
C PHE A 46 -27.97 -19.70 -35.54
N PRO A 47 -29.22 -19.23 -35.36
CA PRO A 47 -29.57 -17.90 -35.80
C PRO A 47 -28.66 -16.90 -35.08
N ALA A 48 -28.01 -16.05 -35.87
CA ALA A 48 -27.32 -14.87 -35.38
C ALA A 48 -28.23 -14.19 -34.36
N ALA A 49 -27.80 -14.14 -33.11
CA ALA A 49 -28.44 -13.32 -32.11
C ALA A 49 -28.44 -11.90 -32.70
N ALA A 50 -29.64 -11.46 -33.09
CA ALA A 50 -29.88 -10.14 -33.62
C ALA A 50 -29.15 -9.13 -32.74
N SER A 51 -28.36 -8.28 -33.39
CA SER A 51 -27.80 -7.07 -32.81
C SER A 51 -28.91 -6.34 -32.06
N ARG A 52 -28.95 -6.48 -30.73
CA ARG A 52 -29.67 -5.55 -29.88
C ARG A 52 -28.90 -4.25 -29.99
N SER A 53 -29.39 -3.39 -30.85
CA SER A 53 -29.06 -1.98 -30.94
C SER A 53 -29.01 -1.39 -29.52
N SER A 54 -27.88 -0.76 -29.26
CA SER A 54 -27.50 0.00 -28.08
C SER A 54 -28.45 1.17 -27.78
N MET A 55 -29.63 0.90 -27.24
CA MET A 55 -30.53 1.96 -26.74
C MET A 55 -30.36 2.30 -25.26
N ASP A 56 -29.62 1.52 -24.47
CA ASP A 56 -29.38 1.82 -23.05
C ASP A 56 -28.08 2.63 -22.79
N GLY A 57 -27.19 2.73 -23.77
CA GLY A 57 -25.91 3.45 -23.64
C GLY A 57 -25.99 4.95 -23.98
N ALA A 58 -26.87 5.34 -24.89
CA ALA A 58 -26.96 6.72 -25.39
C ALA A 58 -27.51 7.69 -24.33
N GLY A 59 -28.54 7.29 -23.58
CA GLY A 59 -29.16 8.14 -22.55
C GLY A 59 -28.31 8.34 -21.29
N ALA A 60 -27.44 7.39 -20.95
CA ALA A 60 -26.49 7.55 -19.84
C ALA A 60 -25.36 8.54 -20.20
N GLU A 61 -24.86 8.47 -21.44
CA GLU A 61 -23.79 9.35 -21.92
C GLU A 61 -24.26 10.82 -22.02
N GLU A 62 -25.50 11.07 -22.46
CA GLU A 62 -26.08 12.42 -22.50
C GLU A 62 -26.14 13.09 -21.12
N VAL A 63 -26.36 12.31 -20.06
CA VAL A 63 -26.40 12.82 -18.67
C VAL A 63 -25.01 12.97 -18.07
N LEU A 64 -24.05 12.13 -18.49
CA LEU A 64 -22.69 12.13 -17.95
C LEU A 64 -21.76 13.13 -18.66
N ALA A 65 -21.96 13.41 -19.95
CA ALA A 65 -21.10 14.28 -20.75
C ALA A 65 -20.94 15.71 -20.18
N PRO A 66 -21.99 16.39 -19.68
CA PRO A 66 -21.85 17.71 -19.06
C PRO A 66 -21.02 17.66 -17.77
N LEU A 67 -21.18 16.60 -16.96
CA LEU A 67 -20.42 16.41 -15.73
C LEU A 67 -18.95 16.12 -16.03
N ARG A 68 -18.65 15.31 -17.06
CA ARG A 68 -17.29 15.08 -17.54
C ARG A 68 -16.63 16.35 -18.04
N LEU A 69 -17.37 17.19 -18.78
CA LEU A 69 -16.88 18.50 -19.24
C LEU A 69 -16.59 19.44 -18.07
N ALA A 70 -17.45 19.47 -17.04
CA ALA A 70 -17.26 20.29 -15.85
C ALA A 70 -16.01 19.88 -15.04
N VAL A 71 -15.73 18.57 -14.94
CA VAL A 71 -14.49 18.06 -14.35
C VAL A 71 -13.29 18.45 -15.20
N ARG A 72 -13.40 18.32 -16.53
CA ARG A 72 -12.34 18.72 -17.47
C ARG A 72 -11.93 20.18 -17.32
N GLN A 73 -12.89 21.09 -17.38
CA GLN A 73 -12.66 22.53 -17.27
C GLN A 73 -11.99 22.90 -15.95
N GLN A 74 -12.41 22.26 -14.85
CA GLN A 74 -11.80 22.49 -13.55
C GLN A 74 -10.38 21.91 -13.48
N GLY A 75 -10.13 20.77 -14.11
CA GLY A 75 -8.81 20.18 -14.18
C GLY A 75 -7.82 21.01 -14.99
N ASP A 76 -8.29 21.63 -16.08
CA ASP A 76 -7.49 22.54 -16.90
C ASP A 76 -7.17 23.82 -16.10
N LEU A 77 -8.10 24.33 -15.28
CA LEU A 77 -7.86 25.45 -14.37
C LEU A 77 -6.77 25.15 -13.33
N VAL A 78 -6.83 23.97 -12.69
CA VAL A 78 -5.80 23.54 -11.73
C VAL A 78 -4.42 23.50 -12.37
N ARG A 79 -4.33 22.99 -13.61
CA ARG A 79 -3.06 22.90 -14.33
C ARG A 79 -2.50 24.29 -14.62
N LYS A 80 -3.36 25.19 -15.11
CA LYS A 80 -2.97 26.57 -15.40
C LYS A 80 -2.47 27.30 -14.14
N LEU A 81 -3.17 27.16 -13.01
CA LEU A 81 -2.73 27.75 -11.74
C LEU A 81 -1.36 27.24 -11.27
N LYS A 82 -1.06 25.96 -11.51
CA LYS A 82 0.26 25.37 -11.20
C LYS A 82 1.35 25.85 -12.16
N GLU A 83 1.05 25.95 -13.45
CA GLU A 83 1.97 26.48 -14.47
C GLU A 83 2.30 27.96 -14.20
N ASP A 84 1.30 28.75 -13.80
CA ASP A 84 1.43 30.17 -13.49
C ASP A 84 2.07 30.46 -12.11
N LYS A 85 2.45 29.41 -11.35
CA LYS A 85 2.96 29.50 -9.97
C LYS A 85 2.07 30.35 -9.06
N ALA A 86 0.75 30.18 -9.19
CA ALA A 86 -0.23 30.84 -8.33
C ALA A 86 -0.02 30.50 -6.84
N PRO A 87 -0.52 31.33 -5.91
CA PRO A 87 -0.45 31.04 -4.48
C PRO A 87 -0.99 29.65 -4.15
N GLN A 88 -0.31 28.93 -3.24
CA GLN A 88 -0.66 27.55 -2.87
C GLN A 88 -2.13 27.40 -2.45
N VAL A 89 -2.67 28.41 -1.77
CA VAL A 89 -4.08 28.47 -1.33
C VAL A 89 -5.06 28.40 -2.51
N ASP A 90 -4.75 29.07 -3.62
CA ASP A 90 -5.61 29.08 -4.81
C ASP A 90 -5.53 27.76 -5.58
N VAL A 91 -4.34 27.17 -5.64
CA VAL A 91 -4.12 25.82 -6.19
C VAL A 91 -4.93 24.79 -5.38
N ASP A 92 -4.84 24.84 -4.04
CA ASP A 92 -5.53 23.91 -3.16
C ASP A 92 -7.05 24.05 -3.26
N LYS A 93 -7.57 25.28 -3.39
CA LYS A 93 -9.00 25.54 -3.62
C LYS A 93 -9.48 24.99 -4.96
N ALA A 94 -8.72 25.20 -6.04
CA ALA A 94 -9.08 24.69 -7.36
C ALA A 94 -9.04 23.15 -7.43
N VAL A 95 -8.06 22.53 -6.74
CA VAL A 95 -7.92 21.07 -6.62
C VAL A 95 -9.08 20.47 -5.82
N ALA A 96 -9.49 21.14 -4.75
CA ALA A 96 -10.62 20.73 -3.94
C ALA A 96 -11.91 20.68 -4.78
N GLU A 97 -12.21 21.78 -5.48
CA GLU A 97 -13.36 21.87 -6.40
C GLU A 97 -13.32 20.77 -7.48
N LEU A 98 -12.13 20.45 -8.01
CA LEU A 98 -11.94 19.33 -8.93
C LEU A 98 -12.34 17.98 -8.29
N LYS A 99 -11.95 17.72 -7.03
CA LYS A 99 -12.37 16.51 -6.30
C LYS A 99 -13.88 16.47 -6.11
N ALA A 100 -14.53 17.59 -5.78
CA ALA A 100 -15.99 17.63 -5.62
C ALA A 100 -16.72 17.26 -6.92
N ARG A 101 -16.34 17.88 -8.04
CA ARG A 101 -16.94 17.57 -9.36
C ARG A 101 -16.75 16.12 -9.77
N LYS A 102 -15.59 15.53 -9.47
CA LYS A 102 -15.33 14.10 -9.69
C LYS A 102 -16.27 13.21 -8.88
N ARG A 103 -16.47 13.52 -7.59
CA ARG A 103 -17.39 12.77 -6.73
C ARG A 103 -18.83 12.84 -7.24
N VAL A 104 -19.26 13.99 -7.76
CA VAL A 104 -20.60 14.15 -8.37
C VAL A 104 -20.71 13.28 -9.63
N LEU A 105 -19.69 13.30 -10.49
CA LEU A 105 -19.63 12.44 -11.66
C LEU A 105 -19.69 10.96 -11.26
N GLU A 106 -18.85 10.52 -10.32
CA GLU A 106 -18.83 9.12 -9.85
C GLU A 106 -20.15 8.69 -9.21
N ALA A 107 -20.79 9.55 -8.41
CA ALA A 107 -22.10 9.26 -7.81
C ALA A 107 -23.18 9.13 -8.88
N LYS A 108 -23.13 9.95 -9.94
CA LYS A 108 -24.08 9.88 -11.05
C LYS A 108 -23.82 8.66 -11.94
N GLU A 109 -22.57 8.33 -12.20
CA GLU A 109 -22.14 7.10 -12.87
C GLU A 109 -22.59 5.86 -12.10
N LEU A 110 -22.64 5.90 -10.76
CA LEU A 110 -23.18 4.84 -9.93
C LEU A 110 -24.71 4.75 -9.99
N ALA A 111 -25.40 5.89 -10.00
CA ALA A 111 -26.86 5.94 -10.03
C ALA A 111 -27.45 5.50 -11.38
N LEU A 112 -26.71 5.68 -12.48
CA LEU A 112 -27.13 5.31 -13.83
C LEU A 112 -26.75 3.87 -14.22
N GLN A 113 -26.29 3.04 -13.26
CA GLN A 113 -25.88 1.67 -13.58
C GLN A 113 -27.06 0.76 -13.91
N PRO A 114 -26.92 -0.15 -14.90
CA PRO A 114 -27.95 -1.13 -15.21
C PRO A 114 -28.22 -2.04 -13.99
N LYS A 115 -29.49 -2.31 -13.71
CA LYS A 115 -29.96 -3.11 -12.56
C LYS A 115 -29.44 -4.56 -12.55
N ASP A 116 -29.13 -5.11 -13.71
CA ASP A 116 -28.69 -6.51 -13.87
C ASP A 116 -27.23 -6.75 -13.44
N ASP A 117 -26.48 -5.70 -13.10
CA ASP A 117 -25.06 -5.77 -12.71
C ASP A 117 -24.83 -5.69 -11.18
N VAL A 118 -25.93 -5.75 -10.40
CA VAL A 118 -25.96 -5.46 -8.96
C VAL A 118 -26.12 -6.73 -8.12
N VAL A 119 -25.12 -7.02 -7.27
CA VAL A 119 -25.20 -8.09 -6.25
C VAL A 119 -26.17 -7.71 -5.14
N ASP A 120 -27.05 -8.63 -4.76
CA ASP A 120 -27.91 -8.50 -3.57
C ASP A 120 -27.07 -8.73 -2.31
N ARG A 121 -26.49 -7.65 -1.77
CA ARG A 121 -25.61 -7.68 -0.60
C ARG A 121 -26.26 -8.34 0.61
N GLY A 122 -27.54 -8.07 0.87
CA GLY A 122 -28.23 -8.59 2.04
C GLY A 122 -28.31 -10.12 2.01
N LYS A 123 -28.67 -10.69 0.86
CA LYS A 123 -28.72 -12.16 0.69
C LYS A 123 -27.33 -12.80 0.65
N MET A 124 -26.35 -12.10 0.08
CA MET A 124 -24.96 -12.56 0.06
C MET A 124 -24.40 -12.66 1.48
N GLU A 125 -24.52 -11.58 2.28
CA GLU A 125 -24.04 -11.54 3.67
C GLU A 125 -24.75 -12.59 4.55
N ASP A 126 -26.06 -12.78 4.38
CA ASP A 126 -26.79 -13.86 5.06
C ASP A 126 -26.20 -15.24 4.76
N THR A 127 -25.88 -15.51 3.48
CA THR A 127 -25.28 -16.78 3.08
C THR A 127 -23.87 -16.96 3.67
N LEU A 128 -23.05 -15.90 3.67
CA LEU A 128 -21.69 -15.93 4.22
C LEU A 128 -21.72 -16.22 5.73
N LYS A 129 -22.62 -15.56 6.47
CA LYS A 129 -22.80 -15.78 7.91
C LYS A 129 -23.36 -17.16 8.21
N ARG A 130 -24.46 -17.56 7.55
CA ARG A 130 -25.12 -18.86 7.77
C ARG A 130 -24.23 -20.06 7.43
N ARG A 131 -23.30 -19.91 6.48
CA ARG A 131 -22.33 -20.95 6.10
C ARG A 131 -20.98 -20.80 6.82
N PHE A 132 -20.89 -19.86 7.74
CA PHE A 132 -19.71 -19.58 8.55
C PHE A 132 -18.44 -19.37 7.71
N PHE A 133 -18.52 -18.50 6.70
CA PHE A 133 -17.34 -17.98 6.02
C PHE A 133 -16.55 -17.07 6.96
N TYR A 134 -17.24 -16.07 7.52
CA TYR A 134 -16.76 -15.26 8.62
C TYR A 134 -17.94 -14.82 9.47
N ASP A 135 -17.68 -14.42 10.71
CA ASP A 135 -18.66 -13.79 11.59
C ASP A 135 -18.00 -12.71 12.45
N GLN A 136 -18.81 -11.92 13.15
CA GLN A 136 -18.30 -10.88 14.05
C GLN A 136 -17.51 -11.51 15.21
N ALA A 137 -16.28 -11.05 15.41
CA ALA A 137 -15.46 -11.57 16.49
C ALA A 137 -16.08 -11.24 17.85
N PHE A 138 -16.04 -12.20 18.78
CA PHE A 138 -16.63 -12.10 20.12
C PHE A 138 -18.15 -11.86 20.11
N ALA A 139 -18.88 -12.36 19.11
CA ALA A 139 -20.33 -12.12 18.94
C ALA A 139 -21.17 -12.39 20.22
N ILE A 140 -20.88 -13.47 20.96
CA ILE A 140 -21.61 -13.82 22.19
C ILE A 140 -21.38 -12.84 23.35
N TYR A 141 -20.34 -11.99 23.26
CA TYR A 141 -20.04 -10.90 24.19
C TYR A 141 -20.54 -9.53 23.69
N GLY A 142 -21.38 -9.51 22.65
CA GLY A 142 -21.86 -8.28 21.99
C GLY A 142 -21.05 -7.86 20.76
N GLY A 143 -19.93 -8.54 20.49
CA GLY A 143 -19.10 -8.33 19.32
C GLY A 143 -18.25 -7.06 19.36
N VAL A 144 -17.15 -7.04 18.60
CA VAL A 144 -16.30 -5.86 18.45
C VAL A 144 -16.27 -5.40 17.00
N SER A 145 -16.70 -4.16 16.74
CA SER A 145 -16.74 -3.61 15.39
C SER A 145 -15.34 -3.56 14.76
N GLY A 146 -15.25 -4.04 13.51
CA GLY A 146 -13.99 -4.12 12.77
C GLY A 146 -13.12 -5.34 13.09
N LEU A 147 -13.57 -6.26 13.93
CA LEU A 147 -12.92 -7.55 14.16
C LEU A 147 -13.84 -8.70 13.70
N TYR A 148 -13.27 -9.66 12.97
CA TYR A 148 -14.01 -10.77 12.37
C TYR A 148 -13.22 -12.08 12.48
N ASP A 149 -13.93 -13.15 12.82
CA ASP A 149 -13.39 -14.50 12.87
C ASP A 149 -13.76 -15.25 11.58
N PHE A 150 -12.79 -15.95 10.99
CA PHE A 150 -13.02 -16.77 9.79
C PHE A 150 -13.40 -18.20 10.21
N GLY A 151 -14.56 -18.67 9.76
CA GLY A 151 -14.98 -20.05 9.95
C GLY A 151 -14.31 -21.01 8.96
N PRO A 152 -14.63 -22.32 8.99
CA PRO A 152 -13.86 -23.34 8.26
C PRO A 152 -13.72 -23.08 6.76
N VAL A 153 -14.80 -22.68 6.09
CA VAL A 153 -14.80 -22.41 4.64
C VAL A 153 -14.10 -21.09 4.29
N GLY A 154 -14.19 -20.08 5.16
CA GLY A 154 -13.46 -18.83 4.98
C GLY A 154 -11.95 -19.00 5.17
N CYS A 155 -11.54 -19.77 6.18
CA CYS A 155 -10.15 -20.14 6.39
C CYS A 155 -9.57 -20.91 5.19
N ALA A 156 -10.29 -21.90 4.66
CA ALA A 156 -9.86 -22.64 3.48
C ALA A 156 -9.70 -21.72 2.26
N LEU A 157 -10.65 -20.81 2.02
CA LEU A 157 -10.55 -19.83 0.94
C LEU A 157 -9.35 -18.89 1.12
N LYS A 158 -9.18 -18.31 2.32
CA LYS A 158 -8.06 -17.44 2.66
C LYS A 158 -6.71 -18.13 2.43
N ASN A 159 -6.57 -19.37 2.88
CA ASN A 159 -5.35 -20.16 2.69
C ASN A 159 -5.06 -20.41 1.21
N ASN A 160 -6.08 -20.74 0.40
CA ASN A 160 -5.91 -20.95 -1.03
C ASN A 160 -5.50 -19.66 -1.77
N ILE A 161 -6.05 -18.51 -1.37
CA ILE A 161 -5.66 -17.19 -1.90
C ILE A 161 -4.19 -16.91 -1.57
N ILE A 162 -3.79 -17.08 -0.31
CA ILE A 162 -2.40 -16.88 0.12
C ILE A 162 -1.45 -17.84 -0.60
N GLN A 163 -1.82 -19.12 -0.74
CA GLN A 163 -0.98 -20.10 -1.43
C GLN A 163 -0.83 -19.77 -2.93
N THR A 164 -1.91 -19.32 -3.57
CA THR A 164 -1.87 -18.86 -4.96
C THR A 164 -0.96 -17.62 -5.08
N TRP A 165 -1.00 -16.72 -4.11
CA TRP A 165 -0.13 -15.54 -4.05
C TRP A 165 1.35 -15.93 -3.91
N ARG A 166 1.68 -16.86 -3.00
CA ARG A 166 3.05 -17.39 -2.86
C ARG A 166 3.57 -17.98 -4.17
N GLN A 167 2.77 -18.81 -4.84
CA GLN A 167 3.15 -19.39 -6.13
C GLN A 167 3.31 -18.31 -7.22
N HIS A 168 2.45 -17.30 -7.21
CA HIS A 168 2.42 -16.28 -8.27
C HIS A 168 3.51 -15.22 -8.11
N PHE A 169 3.90 -14.85 -6.90
CA PHE A 169 4.91 -13.82 -6.68
C PHE A 169 6.20 -14.41 -6.13
N ILE A 170 6.14 -15.03 -4.95
CA ILE A 170 7.35 -15.52 -4.27
C ILE A 170 8.08 -16.58 -5.10
N GLN A 171 7.37 -17.60 -5.58
CA GLN A 171 8.01 -18.69 -6.32
C GLN A 171 8.45 -18.26 -7.72
N GLU A 172 7.64 -17.47 -8.43
CA GLU A 172 7.94 -17.03 -9.80
C GLU A 172 9.14 -16.06 -9.85
N GLU A 173 9.21 -15.12 -8.89
CA GLU A 173 10.29 -14.11 -8.86
C GLU A 173 11.40 -14.44 -7.87
N GLN A 174 11.37 -15.63 -7.25
CA GLN A 174 12.32 -16.06 -6.23
C GLN A 174 12.48 -15.03 -5.10
N ILE A 175 11.36 -14.47 -4.64
CA ILE A 175 11.32 -13.41 -3.62
C ILE A 175 11.75 -13.99 -2.27
N LEU A 176 12.50 -13.20 -1.51
CA LEU A 176 12.93 -13.56 -0.16
C LEU A 176 11.79 -13.35 0.84
N GLU A 177 11.02 -14.40 1.13
CA GLU A 177 9.98 -14.37 2.17
C GLU A 177 10.62 -14.34 3.57
N ILE A 178 10.24 -13.36 4.40
CA ILE A 178 10.61 -13.27 5.82
C ILE A 178 9.37 -13.15 6.69
N ASP A 179 9.53 -13.44 7.99
CA ASP A 179 8.47 -13.27 8.99
C ASP A 179 8.99 -12.42 10.16
N CYS A 180 8.48 -11.20 10.29
CA CYS A 180 8.84 -10.28 11.36
C CYS A 180 7.74 -10.18 12.42
N THR A 181 8.10 -9.69 13.60
CA THR A 181 7.16 -9.48 14.71
C THR A 181 6.07 -8.45 14.39
N MET A 182 4.93 -8.56 15.06
CA MET A 182 3.84 -7.57 15.00
C MET A 182 4.07 -6.41 15.97
N LEU A 183 4.70 -6.69 17.12
CA LEU A 183 5.10 -5.67 18.10
C LEU A 183 6.28 -4.86 17.56
N THR A 184 6.12 -3.55 17.58
CA THR A 184 7.09 -2.59 17.04
C THR A 184 7.38 -1.49 18.06
N PRO A 185 8.64 -1.28 18.47
CA PRO A 185 9.00 -0.19 19.37
C PRO A 185 8.67 1.19 18.77
N GLU A 186 8.22 2.13 19.60
CA GLU A 186 7.87 3.50 19.19
C GLU A 186 8.93 4.20 18.31
N PRO A 187 10.26 4.11 18.59
CA PRO A 187 11.27 4.77 17.77
C PRO A 187 11.23 4.37 16.29
N VAL A 188 10.92 3.11 15.96
CA VAL A 188 10.84 2.63 14.57
C VAL A 188 9.70 3.33 13.82
N LEU A 189 8.54 3.45 14.46
CA LEU A 189 7.36 4.07 13.86
C LEU A 189 7.41 5.60 13.89
N LYS A 190 8.18 6.17 14.82
CA LYS A 190 8.54 7.58 14.82
C LYS A 190 9.46 7.90 13.64
N THR A 191 10.51 7.12 13.42
CA THR A 191 11.45 7.31 12.30
C THR A 191 10.78 7.16 10.93
N SER A 192 9.84 6.23 10.77
CA SER A 192 9.06 6.09 9.53
C SER A 192 7.95 7.14 9.37
N GLY A 193 7.76 8.03 10.36
CA GLY A 193 6.77 9.11 10.33
C GLY A 193 5.34 8.70 10.67
N HIS A 194 5.09 7.42 10.98
CA HIS A 194 3.76 6.94 11.37
C HIS A 194 3.29 7.59 12.67
N VAL A 195 4.15 7.76 13.68
CA VAL A 195 3.70 8.38 14.96
C VAL A 195 3.17 9.80 14.75
N ASP A 196 3.73 10.56 13.80
CA ASP A 196 3.37 11.96 13.57
C ASP A 196 2.23 12.15 12.56
N LYS A 197 2.10 11.24 11.59
CA LYS A 197 1.16 11.40 10.46
C LYS A 197 -0.04 10.46 10.51
N PHE A 198 -0.02 9.41 11.32
CA PHE A 198 -1.10 8.41 11.39
C PHE A 198 -2.16 8.78 12.44
N ALA A 199 -2.66 10.02 12.36
CA ALA A 199 -3.73 10.51 13.23
C ALA A 199 -4.89 11.05 12.41
N ASP A 200 -6.10 10.64 12.77
CA ASP A 200 -7.35 11.19 12.25
C ASP A 200 -8.00 12.08 13.30
N PHE A 201 -8.82 13.04 12.86
CA PHE A 201 -9.66 13.79 13.80
C PHE A 201 -10.90 12.98 14.20
N MET A 202 -11.13 12.89 15.50
CA MET A 202 -12.24 12.16 16.11
C MET A 202 -13.12 13.10 16.94
N VAL A 203 -14.42 12.90 16.89
CA VAL A 203 -15.41 13.53 17.77
C VAL A 203 -16.16 12.45 18.55
N LYS A 204 -16.66 12.80 19.75
CA LYS A 204 -17.39 11.87 20.62
C LYS A 204 -18.75 12.43 20.99
N ASP A 205 -19.77 11.60 21.00
CA ASP A 205 -21.05 11.95 21.63
C ASP A 205 -20.84 12.16 23.14
N VAL A 206 -21.22 13.34 23.62
CA VAL A 206 -20.94 13.79 25.00
C VAL A 206 -21.68 12.95 26.04
N LYS A 207 -22.77 12.26 25.68
CA LYS A 207 -23.57 11.45 26.61
C LYS A 207 -23.17 9.98 26.64
N ASN A 208 -23.02 9.34 25.47
CA ASN A 208 -22.78 7.89 25.40
C ASN A 208 -21.32 7.52 25.05
N GLY A 209 -20.49 8.51 24.68
CA GLY A 209 -19.09 8.30 24.33
C GLY A 209 -18.86 7.65 22.95
N GLU A 210 -19.90 7.48 22.12
CA GLU A 210 -19.76 6.94 20.77
C GLU A 210 -18.82 7.82 19.95
N CYS A 211 -17.81 7.20 19.34
CA CYS A 211 -16.76 7.89 18.61
C CYS A 211 -17.04 7.88 17.11
N PHE A 212 -16.86 9.03 16.47
CA PHE A 212 -17.00 9.20 15.04
C PHE A 212 -15.76 9.86 14.46
N ARG A 213 -15.42 9.50 13.22
CA ARG A 213 -14.38 10.19 12.47
C ARG A 213 -14.95 11.52 11.99
N ALA A 214 -14.30 12.62 12.34
CA ALA A 214 -14.87 13.95 12.22
C ALA A 214 -15.14 14.35 10.76
N ASP A 215 -14.18 14.08 9.88
CA ASP A 215 -14.27 14.28 8.44
C ASP A 215 -15.46 13.56 7.80
N HIS A 216 -15.63 12.26 8.07
CA HIS A 216 -16.69 11.43 7.54
C HIS A 216 -18.06 11.84 8.07
N LEU A 217 -18.13 12.23 9.35
CA LEU A 217 -19.38 12.65 9.97
C LEU A 217 -19.85 13.99 9.40
N LEU A 218 -18.95 14.96 9.29
CA LEU A 218 -19.24 16.24 8.62
C LEU A 218 -19.68 15.99 7.18
N LYS A 219 -18.96 15.14 6.44
CA LYS A 219 -19.30 14.80 5.07
C LYS A 219 -20.72 14.24 4.93
N ALA A 220 -21.08 13.27 5.76
CA ALA A 220 -22.41 12.66 5.73
C ALA A 220 -23.50 13.67 6.12
N HIS A 221 -23.23 14.55 7.09
CA HIS A 221 -24.17 15.60 7.52
C HIS A 221 -24.41 16.63 6.41
N LEU A 222 -23.36 17.14 5.78
CA LEU A 222 -23.47 18.08 4.66
C LEU A 222 -24.21 17.45 3.48
N GLN A 223 -23.91 16.18 3.13
CA GLN A 223 -24.64 15.45 2.08
C GLN A 223 -26.13 15.34 2.39
N LYS A 224 -26.49 15.08 3.65
CA LYS A 224 -27.89 15.03 4.09
C LYS A 224 -28.56 16.40 3.95
N LEU A 225 -27.91 17.48 4.38
CA LEU A 225 -28.43 18.84 4.24
C LEU A 225 -28.63 19.24 2.78
N MET A 226 -27.68 18.90 1.89
CA MET A 226 -27.79 19.16 0.44
C MET A 226 -28.88 18.35 -0.26
N SER A 227 -29.29 17.21 0.33
CA SER A 227 -30.39 16.39 -0.19
C SER A 227 -31.78 16.89 0.20
N ASP A 228 -31.86 17.81 1.18
CA ASP A 228 -33.12 18.42 1.59
C ASP A 228 -33.60 19.43 0.54
N LYS A 229 -34.87 19.35 0.15
CA LYS A 229 -35.52 20.24 -0.83
C LYS A 229 -35.55 21.70 -0.36
N LYS A 230 -35.37 21.95 0.94
CA LYS A 230 -35.34 23.30 1.54
C LYS A 230 -33.97 23.97 1.48
N CYS A 231 -32.93 23.28 0.99
CA CYS A 231 -31.60 23.85 0.87
C CYS A 231 -31.52 24.84 -0.31
N SER A 232 -31.06 26.07 -0.07
CA SER A 232 -30.86 27.05 -1.13
C SER A 232 -29.68 26.67 -2.03
N ALA A 233 -29.73 27.08 -3.30
CA ALA A 233 -28.65 26.80 -4.26
C ALA A 233 -27.29 27.37 -3.80
N GLU A 234 -27.30 28.52 -3.13
CA GLU A 234 -26.11 29.17 -2.55
C GLU A 234 -25.50 28.33 -1.42
N LYS A 235 -26.31 27.87 -0.45
CA LYS A 235 -25.83 26.99 0.64
C LYS A 235 -25.35 25.65 0.13
N LYS A 236 -25.97 25.14 -0.94
CA LYS A 236 -25.53 23.91 -1.59
C LYS A 236 -24.14 24.06 -2.21
N SER A 237 -23.91 25.16 -2.92
CA SER A 237 -22.59 25.49 -3.49
C SER A 237 -21.51 25.67 -2.41
N GLU A 238 -21.86 26.35 -1.30
CA GLU A 238 -20.97 26.50 -0.14
C GLU A 238 -20.59 25.13 0.46
N MET A 239 -21.58 24.27 0.74
CA MET A 239 -21.33 22.93 1.28
C MET A 239 -20.55 22.03 0.31
N GLU A 240 -20.79 22.15 -1.00
CA GLU A 240 -19.99 21.46 -2.03
C GLU A 240 -18.52 21.91 -1.98
N SER A 241 -18.25 23.20 -1.82
CA SER A 241 -16.90 23.74 -1.61
C SER A 241 -16.24 23.22 -0.34
N VAL A 242 -16.99 23.14 0.77
CA VAL A 242 -16.49 22.59 2.05
C VAL A 242 -16.15 21.11 1.90
N LEU A 243 -17.01 20.32 1.25
CA LEU A 243 -16.75 18.90 0.98
C LEU A 243 -15.55 18.65 0.07
N ALA A 244 -15.28 19.59 -0.82
CA ALA A 244 -14.13 19.61 -1.72
C ALA A 244 -12.81 19.71 -0.94
N GLN A 245 -12.78 20.55 0.09
CA GLN A 245 -11.60 20.88 0.90
C GLN A 245 -11.47 20.07 2.19
N LEU A 246 -12.35 19.08 2.38
CA LEU A 246 -12.55 18.45 3.68
C LEU A 246 -11.31 17.71 4.22
N ASP A 247 -10.42 17.23 3.34
CA ASP A 247 -9.16 16.57 3.69
C ASP A 247 -8.06 17.57 4.13
N ASN A 248 -8.25 18.87 3.88
CA ASN A 248 -7.25 19.91 4.13
C ASN A 248 -7.48 20.67 5.45
N TYR A 249 -8.64 20.50 6.08
CA TYR A 249 -8.97 21.24 7.29
C TYR A 249 -8.17 20.75 8.50
N GLY A 250 -7.54 21.70 9.20
CA GLY A 250 -6.90 21.46 10.49
C GLY A 250 -7.90 21.30 11.62
N GLN A 251 -7.42 20.94 12.82
CA GLN A 251 -8.28 20.65 13.98
C GLN A 251 -9.28 21.78 14.31
N GLN A 252 -8.82 23.04 14.29
CA GLN A 252 -9.63 24.20 14.63
C GLN A 252 -10.70 24.46 13.58
N GLU A 253 -10.33 24.52 12.31
CA GLU A 253 -11.25 24.74 11.19
C GLU A 253 -12.34 23.67 11.14
N LEU A 254 -11.97 22.42 11.37
CA LEU A 254 -12.91 21.30 11.45
C LEU A 254 -13.84 21.46 12.66
N GLY A 255 -13.35 21.97 13.79
CA GLY A 255 -14.17 22.33 14.95
C GLY A 255 -15.18 23.44 14.63
N ASP A 256 -14.75 24.50 13.95
CA ASP A 256 -15.60 25.62 13.55
C ASP A 256 -16.71 25.17 12.60
N LEU A 257 -16.39 24.31 11.62
CA LEU A 257 -17.39 23.72 10.71
C LEU A 257 -18.42 22.87 11.46
N PHE A 258 -18.01 22.12 12.49
CA PHE A 258 -18.93 21.35 13.32
C PHE A 258 -19.93 22.25 14.07
N VAL A 259 -19.48 23.40 14.56
CA VAL A 259 -20.33 24.40 15.21
C VAL A 259 -21.24 25.08 14.19
N ASN A 260 -20.68 25.58 13.08
CA ASN A 260 -21.40 26.32 12.05
C ASN A 260 -22.55 25.52 11.42
N TYR A 261 -22.32 24.23 11.14
CA TYR A 261 -23.35 23.34 10.58
C TYR A 261 -24.13 22.58 11.65
N ASN A 262 -23.92 22.88 12.94
CA ASN A 262 -24.58 22.26 14.09
C ASN A 262 -24.61 20.72 13.97
N VAL A 263 -23.43 20.14 13.74
CA VAL A 263 -23.27 18.70 13.52
C VAL A 263 -23.51 17.97 14.84
N LYS A 264 -24.43 17.01 14.81
CA LYS A 264 -24.83 16.21 15.97
C LYS A 264 -24.62 14.73 15.71
N SER A 265 -24.63 13.93 16.78
CA SER A 265 -24.56 12.47 16.68
C SER A 265 -25.69 11.95 15.78
N PRO A 266 -25.40 11.13 14.76
CA PRO A 266 -26.39 10.68 13.78
C PRO A 266 -27.38 9.66 14.38
N THR A 267 -26.99 8.97 15.46
CA THR A 267 -27.78 7.93 16.10
C THR A 267 -28.70 8.50 17.19
N THR A 268 -28.19 9.46 17.97
CA THR A 268 -28.85 9.96 19.19
C THR A 268 -29.32 11.42 19.09
N GLY A 269 -28.77 12.20 18.15
CA GLY A 269 -29.00 13.65 18.06
C GLY A 269 -28.31 14.46 19.16
N ASN A 270 -27.45 13.85 19.98
CA ASN A 270 -26.70 14.55 21.03
C ASN A 270 -25.59 15.44 20.46
N ASP A 271 -25.12 16.36 21.29
CA ASP A 271 -23.95 17.19 21.00
C ASP A 271 -22.67 16.36 21.00
N LEU A 272 -21.70 16.82 20.21
CA LEU A 272 -20.41 16.17 20.00
C LEU A 272 -19.30 16.98 20.66
N SER A 273 -18.26 16.30 21.13
CA SER A 273 -17.03 16.93 21.58
C SER A 273 -16.33 17.63 20.40
N PRO A 274 -15.46 18.61 20.68
CA PRO A 274 -14.56 19.16 19.66
C PRO A 274 -13.71 18.06 19.00
N PRO A 275 -13.33 18.22 17.72
CA PRO A 275 -12.42 17.29 17.06
C PRO A 275 -11.07 17.22 17.79
N VAL A 276 -10.62 16.00 18.06
CA VAL A 276 -9.32 15.72 18.69
C VAL A 276 -8.50 14.76 17.83
N PRO A 277 -7.17 14.93 17.74
CA PRO A 277 -6.33 13.98 17.01
C PRO A 277 -6.34 12.62 17.72
N PHE A 278 -6.56 11.57 16.95
CA PHE A 278 -6.61 10.20 17.41
C PHE A 278 -5.63 9.33 16.62
N ASN A 279 -4.66 8.75 17.33
CA ASN A 279 -3.67 7.88 16.72
C ASN A 279 -4.33 6.56 16.26
N LEU A 280 -4.20 6.27 14.97
CA LEU A 280 -4.76 5.07 14.34
C LEU A 280 -3.91 3.81 14.61
N MET A 281 -2.83 3.89 15.39
CA MET A 281 -2.04 2.72 15.76
C MET A 281 -2.43 2.22 17.16
N PHE A 282 -2.52 0.90 17.33
CA PHE A 282 -2.73 0.30 18.65
C PHE A 282 -1.46 0.43 19.50
N LYS A 283 -1.51 1.29 20.51
CA LYS A 283 -0.41 1.48 21.47
C LYS A 283 -0.40 0.36 22.52
N THR A 284 0.79 -0.08 22.91
CA THR A 284 1.05 -1.04 23.97
C THR A 284 2.38 -0.70 24.67
N PHE A 285 2.75 -1.47 25.68
CA PHE A 285 4.03 -1.35 26.38
C PHE A 285 4.77 -2.69 26.35
N ILE A 286 6.04 -2.66 25.95
CA ILE A 286 6.91 -3.82 25.86
C ILE A 286 7.61 -4.01 27.20
N GLY A 287 7.43 -5.18 27.80
CA GLY A 287 7.96 -5.52 29.12
C GLY A 287 7.09 -5.02 30.28
N PRO A 288 7.28 -5.59 31.48
CA PRO A 288 6.38 -5.36 32.61
C PRO A 288 6.48 -3.96 33.23
N GLY A 289 7.60 -3.26 33.01
CA GLY A 289 7.86 -1.95 33.63
C GLY A 289 7.18 -0.76 32.95
N GLY A 290 6.52 -0.94 31.79
CA GLY A 290 5.89 0.18 31.07
C GLY A 290 6.88 1.19 30.45
N ASN A 291 8.19 0.97 30.56
CA ASN A 291 9.23 1.92 30.15
C ASN A 291 9.49 1.93 28.63
N MET A 292 9.02 0.92 27.90
CA MET A 292 9.24 0.80 26.46
C MET A 292 7.89 0.86 25.73
N PRO A 293 7.41 2.07 25.35
CA PRO A 293 6.21 2.18 24.53
C PRO A 293 6.44 1.51 23.17
N GLY A 294 5.40 0.83 22.69
CA GLY A 294 5.37 0.17 21.41
C GLY A 294 3.99 0.23 20.79
N TYR A 295 3.90 -0.26 19.56
CA TYR A 295 2.66 -0.34 18.82
C TYR A 295 2.55 -1.71 18.14
N LEU A 296 1.32 -2.09 17.81
CA LEU A 296 1.11 -3.09 16.77
C LEU A 296 1.36 -2.45 15.40
N ARG A 297 2.11 -3.14 14.54
CA ARG A 297 2.51 -2.61 13.23
C ARG A 297 1.30 -2.24 12.34
N PRO A 298 1.29 -1.03 11.72
CA PRO A 298 0.25 -0.64 10.78
C PRO A 298 0.45 -1.18 9.36
N GLU A 299 1.66 -1.67 9.06
CA GLU A 299 2.07 -2.31 7.81
C GLU A 299 3.17 -3.38 8.08
N THR A 300 3.53 -4.20 7.08
CA THR A 300 4.58 -5.24 7.22
C THR A 300 5.95 -4.80 6.67
N ALA A 301 5.99 -3.78 5.81
CA ALA A 301 7.17 -3.27 5.11
C ALA A 301 8.34 -2.89 6.04
N GLN A 302 8.06 -2.30 7.21
CA GLN A 302 9.09 -1.87 8.16
C GLN A 302 10.00 -3.03 8.60
N GLY A 303 9.47 -4.25 8.73
CA GLY A 303 10.26 -5.44 9.05
C GLY A 303 11.28 -5.78 7.96
N ILE A 304 10.91 -5.58 6.70
CA ILE A 304 11.78 -5.81 5.53
C ILE A 304 12.90 -4.75 5.50
N PHE A 305 12.57 -3.47 5.67
CA PHE A 305 13.55 -2.38 5.64
C PHE A 305 14.61 -2.53 6.73
N LEU A 306 14.21 -2.88 7.95
CA LEU A 306 15.15 -3.08 9.08
C LEU A 306 16.09 -4.28 8.86
N ASN A 307 15.70 -5.24 8.02
CA ASN A 307 16.51 -6.42 7.67
C ASN A 307 17.23 -6.28 6.32
N PHE A 308 17.20 -5.10 5.69
CA PHE A 308 17.75 -4.86 4.35
C PHE A 308 19.18 -5.39 4.17
N LYS A 309 20.09 -5.12 5.12
CA LYS A 309 21.49 -5.59 5.02
C LYS A 309 21.62 -7.11 4.91
N ARG A 310 20.83 -7.84 5.70
CA ARG A 310 20.85 -9.32 5.69
C ARG A 310 20.23 -9.88 4.43
N LEU A 311 19.16 -9.25 3.94
CA LEU A 311 18.51 -9.62 2.69
C LEU A 311 19.42 -9.38 1.48
N LEU A 312 20.10 -8.23 1.46
CA LEU A 312 21.08 -7.89 0.44
C LEU A 312 22.28 -8.86 0.48
N GLU A 313 22.78 -9.20 1.67
CA GLU A 313 23.85 -10.20 1.85
C GLU A 313 23.42 -11.59 1.34
N PHE A 314 22.18 -12.01 1.61
CA PHE A 314 21.64 -13.26 1.08
C PHE A 314 21.62 -13.26 -0.46
N ASN A 315 21.34 -12.10 -1.08
CA ASN A 315 21.44 -11.91 -2.52
C ASN A 315 22.86 -11.53 -3.00
N GLN A 316 23.90 -11.85 -2.21
CA GLN A 316 25.32 -11.64 -2.55
C GLN A 316 25.68 -10.18 -2.89
N GLY A 317 24.97 -9.21 -2.30
CA GLY A 317 25.20 -7.78 -2.55
C GLY A 317 24.65 -7.27 -3.87
N LYS A 318 23.92 -8.09 -4.65
CA LYS A 318 23.47 -7.74 -6.00
C LYS A 318 22.05 -7.15 -6.00
N LEU A 319 21.80 -6.27 -6.96
CA LEU A 319 20.47 -5.75 -7.31
C LEU A 319 20.12 -6.12 -8.76
N PRO A 320 18.82 -6.16 -9.11
CA PRO A 320 17.68 -6.03 -8.21
C PRO A 320 17.46 -7.30 -7.36
N PHE A 321 16.73 -7.15 -6.25
CA PHE A 321 16.17 -8.29 -5.51
C PHE A 321 14.85 -7.87 -4.85
N ALA A 322 14.01 -8.84 -4.50
CA ALA A 322 12.77 -8.58 -3.78
C ALA A 322 12.73 -9.35 -2.47
N ALA A 323 12.09 -8.76 -1.46
CA ALA A 323 11.70 -9.42 -0.23
C ALA A 323 10.19 -9.30 -0.03
N ALA A 324 9.58 -10.28 0.63
CA ALA A 324 8.15 -10.30 0.89
C ALA A 324 7.84 -10.68 2.33
N GLN A 325 6.67 -10.25 2.80
CA GLN A 325 6.13 -10.67 4.08
C GLN A 325 4.62 -10.84 4.00
N ILE A 326 4.12 -11.94 4.57
CA ILE A 326 2.69 -12.22 4.68
C ILE A 326 2.35 -12.29 6.16
N GLY A 327 1.51 -11.38 6.64
CA GLY A 327 1.14 -11.36 8.06
C GLY A 327 0.07 -10.35 8.40
N ASN A 328 -0.34 -10.32 9.66
CA ASN A 328 -1.35 -9.38 10.12
C ASN A 328 -0.76 -7.99 10.34
N SER A 329 -1.57 -6.98 10.08
CA SER A 329 -1.36 -5.56 10.40
C SER A 329 -2.60 -5.00 11.04
N PHE A 330 -2.41 -3.92 11.80
CA PHE A 330 -3.42 -3.41 12.71
C PHE A 330 -3.63 -1.91 12.50
N ARG A 331 -4.87 -1.49 12.38
CA ARG A 331 -5.25 -0.07 12.30
C ARG A 331 -6.45 0.17 13.20
N ASN A 332 -6.29 1.03 14.18
CA ASN A 332 -7.31 1.37 15.15
C ASN A 332 -8.37 2.30 14.54
N GLU A 333 -9.12 1.77 13.58
CA GLU A 333 -10.15 2.49 12.84
C GLU A 333 -11.21 3.06 13.78
N ILE A 334 -11.49 4.36 13.62
CA ILE A 334 -12.42 5.09 14.48
C ILE A 334 -13.85 4.55 14.34
N SER A 335 -14.33 4.30 13.11
CA SER A 335 -15.66 3.76 12.87
C SER A 335 -15.69 2.77 11.68
N PRO A 336 -15.38 1.48 11.90
CA PRO A 336 -15.40 0.46 10.85
C PRO A 336 -16.85 0.08 10.49
N ARG A 337 -17.35 0.50 9.31
CA ARG A 337 -18.78 0.34 8.91
C ARG A 337 -19.03 -0.42 7.58
N SER A 338 -18.05 -1.18 7.07
CA SER A 338 -18.13 -1.78 5.72
C SER A 338 -17.77 -3.27 5.67
N GLY A 339 -18.16 -4.05 6.68
CA GLY A 339 -17.83 -5.48 6.72
C GLY A 339 -16.32 -5.72 6.72
N LEU A 340 -15.85 -6.58 5.82
CA LEU A 340 -14.44 -6.91 5.63
C LEU A 340 -13.62 -5.81 4.91
N ILE A 341 -14.27 -4.75 4.43
CA ILE A 341 -13.61 -3.63 3.72
C ILE A 341 -12.91 -2.67 4.69
N ARG A 342 -13.36 -2.55 5.94
CA ARG A 342 -12.73 -1.66 6.92
C ARG A 342 -12.69 -2.36 8.26
N VAL A 343 -11.53 -2.92 8.57
CA VAL A 343 -11.29 -3.78 9.74
C VAL A 343 -10.08 -3.26 10.51
N ARG A 344 -10.02 -3.62 11.79
CA ARG A 344 -8.95 -3.19 12.70
C ARG A 344 -7.75 -4.11 12.68
N GLU A 345 -7.95 -5.36 12.29
CA GLU A 345 -6.93 -6.37 12.09
C GLU A 345 -7.16 -7.04 10.74
N PHE A 346 -6.12 -7.18 9.94
CA PHE A 346 -6.19 -7.83 8.65
C PHE A 346 -4.85 -8.38 8.21
N THR A 347 -4.89 -9.45 7.42
CA THR A 347 -3.70 -10.04 6.79
C THR A 347 -3.37 -9.27 5.52
N MET A 348 -2.10 -8.90 5.37
CA MET A 348 -1.52 -8.28 4.19
C MET A 348 -0.43 -9.17 3.60
N ALA A 349 -0.11 -8.94 2.33
CA ALA A 349 1.01 -9.56 1.64
C ALA A 349 1.75 -8.46 0.88
N GLU A 350 2.91 -8.06 1.41
CA GLU A 350 3.70 -6.96 0.85
C GLU A 350 4.99 -7.50 0.24
N ILE A 351 5.40 -6.88 -0.86
CA ILE A 351 6.67 -7.13 -1.54
C ILE A 351 7.41 -5.80 -1.61
N GLU A 352 8.65 -5.79 -1.16
CA GLU A 352 9.58 -4.69 -1.39
C GLU A 352 10.58 -5.14 -2.46
N HIS A 353 10.46 -4.58 -3.66
CA HIS A 353 11.38 -4.81 -4.77
C HIS A 353 12.45 -3.72 -4.79
N PHE A 354 13.67 -4.08 -4.39
CA PHE A 354 14.82 -3.19 -4.38
C PHE A 354 15.52 -3.20 -5.74
N VAL A 355 15.64 -2.02 -6.34
CA VAL A 355 16.22 -1.81 -7.67
C VAL A 355 17.19 -0.63 -7.66
N ASP A 356 18.16 -0.65 -8.57
CA ASP A 356 19.01 0.50 -8.82
C ASP A 356 18.16 1.66 -9.39
N PRO A 357 18.19 2.86 -8.78
CA PRO A 357 17.45 4.01 -9.28
C PRO A 357 17.75 4.37 -10.76
N SER A 358 18.94 4.01 -11.24
CA SER A 358 19.42 4.27 -12.61
C SER A 358 18.96 3.19 -13.60
N GLU A 359 18.53 2.03 -13.12
CA GLU A 359 18.20 0.85 -13.93
C GLU A 359 16.79 0.34 -13.57
N LYS A 360 15.78 1.21 -13.70
CA LYS A 360 14.36 0.85 -13.49
C LYS A 360 13.76 0.12 -14.68
N ASP A 361 14.42 -0.95 -15.15
CA ASP A 361 13.91 -1.84 -16.19
C ASP A 361 13.72 -3.26 -15.67
N HIS A 362 12.58 -3.88 -15.96
CA HIS A 362 12.28 -5.25 -15.53
C HIS A 362 12.46 -6.24 -16.69
N PRO A 363 13.39 -7.22 -16.59
CA PRO A 363 13.73 -8.10 -17.70
C PRO A 363 12.57 -8.97 -18.18
N LYS A 364 11.59 -9.25 -17.30
CA LYS A 364 10.39 -10.03 -17.62
C LYS A 364 9.17 -9.20 -18.07
N PHE A 365 9.32 -7.88 -18.29
CA PHE A 365 8.18 -7.02 -18.65
C PHE A 365 7.44 -7.50 -19.91
N GLN A 366 8.17 -8.03 -20.89
CA GLN A 366 7.59 -8.54 -22.13
C GLN A 366 6.55 -9.66 -21.90
N ASN A 367 6.65 -10.41 -20.80
CA ASN A 367 5.68 -11.47 -20.46
C ASN A 367 4.27 -10.94 -20.17
N VAL A 368 4.14 -9.64 -19.86
CA VAL A 368 2.87 -9.01 -19.49
C VAL A 368 2.52 -7.80 -20.38
N ALA A 369 3.40 -7.41 -21.30
CA ALA A 369 3.22 -6.22 -22.14
C ALA A 369 1.95 -6.29 -23.00
N ASP A 370 1.52 -7.47 -23.42
CA ASP A 370 0.33 -7.66 -24.27
C ASP A 370 -1.01 -7.65 -23.51
N LEU A 371 -0.98 -7.51 -22.17
CA LEU A 371 -2.19 -7.46 -21.38
C LEU A 371 -2.97 -6.16 -21.67
N HIS A 372 -4.28 -6.31 -21.83
CA HIS A 372 -5.21 -5.19 -22.03
C HIS A 372 -6.03 -4.95 -20.77
N LEU A 373 -5.74 -3.85 -20.09
CA LEU A 373 -6.30 -3.54 -18.76
C LEU A 373 -6.79 -2.09 -18.70
N TYR A 374 -7.74 -1.83 -17.80
CA TYR A 374 -8.29 -0.50 -17.60
C TYR A 374 -7.33 0.34 -16.76
N LEU A 375 -6.76 1.39 -17.36
CA LEU A 375 -5.91 2.37 -16.70
C LEU A 375 -6.68 3.68 -16.49
N TYR A 376 -6.62 4.21 -15.28
CA TYR A 376 -7.20 5.48 -14.89
C TYR A 376 -6.12 6.44 -14.38
N SER A 377 -5.39 7.02 -15.33
CA SER A 377 -4.25 7.91 -15.04
C SER A 377 -4.66 9.18 -14.30
N ALA A 378 -3.71 9.82 -13.62
CA ALA A 378 -3.94 11.08 -12.93
C ALA A 378 -4.42 12.17 -13.91
N LYS A 379 -3.87 12.18 -15.14
CA LYS A 379 -4.32 13.09 -16.22
C LYS A 379 -5.78 12.84 -16.60
N ALA A 380 -6.18 11.59 -16.78
CA ALA A 380 -7.56 11.22 -17.12
C ALA A 380 -8.52 11.67 -16.01
N GLN A 381 -8.16 11.40 -14.75
CA GLN A 381 -8.91 11.85 -13.58
C GLN A 381 -9.11 13.37 -13.63
N VAL A 382 -8.01 14.15 -13.69
CA VAL A 382 -8.08 15.62 -13.71
C VAL A 382 -8.92 16.12 -14.88
N SER A 383 -8.83 15.50 -16.05
CA SER A 383 -9.61 15.87 -17.24
C SER A 383 -11.05 15.37 -17.27
N GLY A 384 -11.53 14.67 -16.24
CA GLY A 384 -12.90 14.13 -16.20
C GLY A 384 -13.18 12.99 -17.18
N GLN A 385 -12.14 12.40 -17.74
CA GLN A 385 -12.25 11.28 -18.66
C GLN A 385 -12.34 9.98 -17.89
N SER A 386 -13.12 9.01 -18.39
CA SER A 386 -13.18 7.67 -17.80
C SER A 386 -11.89 6.88 -18.01
N ALA A 387 -11.73 5.81 -17.24
CA ALA A 387 -10.64 4.84 -17.40
C ALA A 387 -10.62 4.28 -18.84
N ARG A 388 -9.42 4.10 -19.40
CA ARG A 388 -9.24 3.59 -20.77
C ARG A 388 -8.64 2.20 -20.74
N LYS A 389 -9.16 1.31 -21.59
CA LYS A 389 -8.54 0.00 -21.80
C LYS A 389 -7.33 0.18 -22.70
N MET A 390 -6.14 -0.12 -22.20
CA MET A 390 -4.87 0.06 -22.90
C MET A 390 -4.05 -1.23 -22.85
N ARG A 391 -3.26 -1.47 -23.89
CA ARG A 391 -2.19 -2.47 -23.86
C ARG A 391 -1.10 -1.98 -22.90
N LEU A 392 -0.60 -2.87 -22.05
CA LEU A 392 0.32 -2.51 -20.98
C LEU A 392 1.68 -2.03 -21.52
N GLY A 393 2.16 -2.62 -22.62
CA GLY A 393 3.34 -2.16 -23.36
C GLY A 393 3.18 -0.71 -23.82
N ASP A 394 2.10 -0.41 -24.53
CA ASP A 394 1.80 0.93 -25.04
C ASP A 394 1.69 1.97 -23.91
N ALA A 395 1.17 1.58 -22.74
CA ALA A 395 1.07 2.47 -21.58
C ALA A 395 2.45 2.85 -20.99
N VAL A 396 3.43 1.94 -21.02
CA VAL A 396 4.81 2.24 -20.62
C VAL A 396 5.51 3.06 -21.71
N GLU A 397 5.36 2.69 -22.98
CA GLU A 397 5.95 3.42 -24.12
C GLU A 397 5.48 4.87 -24.22
N GLN A 398 4.20 5.13 -23.93
CA GLN A 398 3.61 6.47 -23.92
C GLN A 398 3.89 7.26 -22.64
N GLY A 399 4.60 6.67 -21.67
CA GLY A 399 4.88 7.29 -20.37
C GLY A 399 3.63 7.52 -19.50
N VAL A 400 2.56 6.74 -19.72
CA VAL A 400 1.42 6.71 -18.79
C VAL A 400 1.83 6.02 -17.51
N ILE A 401 2.51 4.87 -17.63
CA ILE A 401 3.19 4.18 -16.53
C ILE A 401 4.67 4.52 -16.62
N ASN A 402 5.27 4.95 -15.50
CA ASN A 402 6.60 5.58 -15.48
C ASN A 402 7.73 4.65 -16.00
N ASN A 403 7.72 3.36 -15.63
CA ASN A 403 8.77 2.42 -16.00
C ASN A 403 8.26 0.98 -16.11
N SER A 404 9.07 0.10 -16.69
CA SER A 404 8.71 -1.29 -16.94
C SER A 404 8.68 -2.16 -15.67
N VAL A 405 9.32 -1.73 -14.56
CA VAL A 405 9.18 -2.38 -13.24
C VAL A 405 7.76 -2.21 -12.71
N LEU A 406 7.24 -0.99 -12.68
CA LEU A 406 5.84 -0.72 -12.35
C LEU A 406 4.90 -1.44 -13.31
N GLY A 407 5.18 -1.35 -14.62
CA GLY A 407 4.42 -2.07 -15.64
C GLY A 407 4.37 -3.58 -15.39
N TYR A 408 5.52 -4.19 -15.07
CA TYR A 408 5.61 -5.62 -14.80
C TYR A 408 4.71 -6.04 -13.64
N PHE A 409 4.81 -5.31 -12.53
CA PHE A 409 4.04 -5.64 -11.34
C PHE A 409 2.55 -5.34 -11.51
N ILE A 410 2.15 -4.28 -12.21
CA ILE A 410 0.75 -4.05 -12.61
C ILE A 410 0.21 -5.26 -13.40
N GLY A 411 0.97 -5.75 -14.37
CA GLY A 411 0.59 -6.92 -15.16
C GLY A 411 0.47 -8.20 -14.31
N ARG A 412 1.44 -8.45 -13.42
CA ARG A 412 1.39 -9.61 -12.50
C ARG A 412 0.25 -9.51 -11.50
N ILE A 413 -0.04 -8.32 -10.96
CA ILE A 413 -1.20 -8.04 -10.08
C ILE A 413 -2.49 -8.37 -10.82
N TYR A 414 -2.66 -7.88 -12.06
CA TYR A 414 -3.82 -8.17 -12.87
C TYR A 414 -4.03 -9.68 -13.05
N LEU A 415 -2.98 -10.40 -13.48
CA LEU A 415 -3.05 -11.85 -13.67
C LEU A 415 -3.41 -12.58 -12.37
N TYR A 416 -2.86 -12.16 -11.23
CA TYR A 416 -3.17 -12.75 -9.94
C TYR A 416 -4.64 -12.52 -9.55
N LEU A 417 -5.12 -11.28 -9.63
CA LEU A 417 -6.50 -10.92 -9.26
C LEU A 417 -7.53 -11.66 -10.12
N VAL A 418 -7.29 -11.75 -11.43
CA VAL A 418 -8.14 -12.53 -12.34
C VAL A 418 -8.10 -14.02 -12.00
N LYS A 419 -6.91 -14.57 -11.69
CA LYS A 419 -6.72 -15.98 -11.33
C LYS A 419 -7.47 -16.37 -10.05
N VAL A 420 -7.55 -15.48 -9.07
CA VAL A 420 -8.29 -15.73 -7.81
C VAL A 420 -9.80 -15.47 -7.94
N GLY A 421 -10.26 -14.92 -9.08
CA GLY A 421 -11.69 -14.80 -9.42
C GLY A 421 -12.25 -13.38 -9.44
N VAL A 422 -11.42 -12.34 -9.45
CA VAL A 422 -11.88 -10.96 -9.68
C VAL A 422 -12.23 -10.78 -11.16
N SER A 423 -13.40 -10.22 -11.44
CA SER A 423 -13.86 -10.03 -12.83
C SER A 423 -13.05 -8.94 -13.54
N PRO A 424 -12.47 -9.18 -14.74
CA PRO A 424 -11.67 -8.20 -15.48
C PRO A 424 -12.39 -6.90 -15.84
N ASP A 425 -13.70 -6.94 -16.05
CA ASP A 425 -14.59 -5.80 -16.32
C ASP A 425 -14.87 -4.95 -15.08
N LYS A 426 -14.69 -5.53 -13.89
CA LYS A 426 -14.82 -4.87 -12.58
C LYS A 426 -13.47 -4.58 -11.95
N LEU A 427 -12.39 -4.56 -12.74
CA LEU A 427 -11.03 -4.30 -12.29
C LEU A 427 -10.41 -3.14 -13.10
N ARG A 428 -9.88 -2.15 -12.40
CA ARG A 428 -9.10 -1.05 -13.00
C ARG A 428 -7.86 -0.74 -12.17
N PHE A 429 -6.88 -0.07 -12.77
CA PHE A 429 -5.74 0.49 -12.05
C PHE A 429 -5.83 2.00 -12.07
N ARG A 430 -5.93 2.64 -10.90
CA ARG A 430 -6.03 4.09 -10.75
C ARG A 430 -4.71 4.65 -10.26
N GLN A 431 -4.19 5.64 -10.98
CA GLN A 431 -2.97 6.34 -10.56
C GLN A 431 -3.28 7.34 -9.45
N HIS A 432 -2.39 7.51 -8.48
CA HIS A 432 -2.52 8.59 -7.50
C HIS A 432 -2.31 9.95 -8.14
N MET A 433 -3.06 10.95 -7.68
CA MET A 433 -2.81 12.34 -8.03
C MET A 433 -1.69 12.92 -7.16
N GLU A 434 -1.06 14.03 -7.59
CA GLU A 434 0.04 14.68 -6.85
C GLU A 434 -0.31 15.01 -5.39
N ASN A 435 -1.57 15.35 -5.10
CA ASN A 435 -2.07 15.68 -3.77
C ASN A 435 -2.51 14.45 -2.94
N GLU A 436 -2.58 13.27 -3.55
CA GLU A 436 -2.88 12.00 -2.88
C GLU A 436 -1.61 11.17 -2.67
N MET A 437 -0.55 11.48 -3.42
CA MET A 437 0.73 10.83 -3.37
C MET A 437 1.29 10.90 -1.95
N ALA A 438 1.58 9.75 -1.36
CA ALA A 438 2.28 9.72 -0.10
C ALA A 438 3.62 10.46 -0.27
N HIS A 439 4.00 11.25 0.73
CA HIS A 439 5.22 12.09 0.73
C HIS A 439 6.55 11.38 0.39
N TYR A 440 6.55 10.05 0.29
CA TYR A 440 7.70 9.21 -0.06
C TYR A 440 7.60 8.55 -1.45
N ALA A 441 6.46 8.63 -2.15
CA ALA A 441 6.23 7.96 -3.42
C ALA A 441 6.53 8.87 -4.63
N CYS A 442 7.03 8.31 -5.72
CA CYS A 442 7.25 9.00 -7.00
C CYS A 442 6.15 8.71 -8.03
N ASP A 443 5.56 7.52 -7.98
CA ASP A 443 4.39 7.12 -8.76
C ASP A 443 3.65 6.02 -7.96
N CYS A 444 2.33 5.96 -8.06
CA CYS A 444 1.54 4.96 -7.35
C CYS A 444 0.29 4.60 -8.14
N TRP A 445 0.03 3.30 -8.27
CA TRP A 445 -1.12 2.73 -8.96
C TRP A 445 -1.86 1.76 -8.04
N ASP A 446 -3.13 2.05 -7.82
CA ASP A 446 -4.03 1.20 -7.03
C ASP A 446 -4.83 0.30 -7.96
N ALA A 447 -4.79 -1.01 -7.75
CA ALA A 447 -5.76 -1.91 -8.33
C ALA A 447 -7.08 -1.76 -7.56
N GLU A 448 -8.11 -1.28 -8.25
CA GLU A 448 -9.44 -1.07 -7.70
C GLU A 448 -10.43 -2.09 -8.29
N SER A 449 -11.26 -2.66 -7.42
CA SER A 449 -12.38 -3.51 -7.81
C SER A 449 -13.71 -2.79 -7.65
N LYS A 450 -14.61 -2.96 -8.61
CA LYS A 450 -15.98 -2.42 -8.55
C LYS A 450 -16.86 -3.37 -7.75
N THR A 451 -17.40 -2.88 -6.64
CA THR A 451 -18.25 -3.64 -5.70
C THR A 451 -19.59 -2.94 -5.47
N SER A 452 -20.44 -3.52 -4.62
CA SER A 452 -21.67 -2.85 -4.14
C SER A 452 -21.41 -1.56 -3.36
N TYR A 453 -20.15 -1.31 -2.95
CA TYR A 453 -19.72 -0.08 -2.28
C TYR A 453 -19.05 0.92 -3.24
N GLY A 454 -19.07 0.64 -4.54
CA GLY A 454 -18.33 1.40 -5.56
C GLY A 454 -16.93 0.82 -5.80
N TRP A 455 -16.06 1.63 -6.37
CA TRP A 455 -14.66 1.28 -6.61
C TRP A 455 -13.88 1.31 -5.29
N ILE A 456 -13.28 0.17 -4.94
CA ILE A 456 -12.45 0.02 -3.75
C ILE A 456 -11.06 -0.45 -4.14
N GLU A 457 -10.04 0.17 -3.58
CA GLU A 457 -8.66 -0.33 -3.65
C GLU A 457 -8.58 -1.72 -2.99
N ILE A 458 -7.87 -2.63 -3.63
CA ILE A 458 -7.56 -3.96 -3.11
C ILE A 458 -6.06 -4.30 -3.18
N VAL A 459 -5.28 -3.55 -3.96
CA VAL A 459 -3.81 -3.63 -4.04
C VAL A 459 -3.27 -2.23 -4.32
N GLY A 460 -2.28 -1.78 -3.54
CA GLY A 460 -1.50 -0.58 -3.83
C GLY A 460 -0.13 -0.96 -4.42
N CYS A 461 0.28 -0.32 -5.51
CA CYS A 461 1.59 -0.51 -6.13
C CYS A 461 2.30 0.84 -6.19
N ALA A 462 3.25 1.07 -5.28
CA ALA A 462 3.92 2.34 -5.08
C ALA A 462 5.42 2.27 -5.38
N ASP A 463 5.95 3.26 -6.08
CA ASP A 463 7.38 3.51 -6.19
C ASP A 463 7.81 4.44 -5.04
N ARG A 464 8.38 3.88 -3.96
CA ARG A 464 8.71 4.63 -2.71
C ARG A 464 10.10 5.25 -2.73
N SER A 465 10.79 5.22 -3.88
CA SER A 465 12.17 5.70 -4.01
C SER A 465 13.07 5.17 -2.88
N CYS A 466 13.95 6.00 -2.32
CA CYS A 466 14.90 5.63 -1.26
C CYS A 466 14.51 6.15 0.14
N TYR A 467 13.28 6.63 0.33
CA TYR A 467 12.85 7.32 1.55
C TYR A 467 13.04 6.47 2.81
N ASP A 468 12.46 5.25 2.83
CA ASP A 468 12.41 4.40 4.02
C ASP A 468 13.81 3.99 4.51
N LEU A 469 14.66 3.51 3.61
CA LEU A 469 16.05 3.15 3.92
C LEU A 469 16.86 4.37 4.41
N SER A 470 16.65 5.54 3.80
CA SER A 470 17.35 6.77 4.18
C SER A 470 16.93 7.30 5.55
N CYS A 471 15.64 7.20 5.91
CA CYS A 471 15.14 7.58 7.22
C CYS A 471 15.72 6.69 8.33
N HIS A 472 15.68 5.36 8.15
CA HIS A 472 16.26 4.43 9.11
C HIS A 472 17.78 4.53 9.20
N ALA A 473 18.48 4.71 8.08
CA ALA A 473 19.92 4.89 8.08
C ALA A 473 20.36 6.14 8.85
N ARG A 474 19.66 7.27 8.66
CA ARG A 474 19.92 8.52 9.40
C ARG A 474 19.63 8.37 10.90
N ALA A 475 18.49 7.78 11.26
CA ALA A 475 18.09 7.64 12.65
C ALA A 475 19.00 6.67 13.45
N THR A 476 19.40 5.56 12.82
CA THR A 476 20.20 4.51 13.49
C THR A 476 21.71 4.71 13.33
N LYS A 477 22.14 5.64 12.47
CA LYS A 477 23.53 5.81 12.05
C LYS A 477 24.13 4.53 11.41
N VAL A 478 23.30 3.63 10.89
CA VAL A 478 23.71 2.40 10.18
C VAL A 478 23.46 2.57 8.68
N PRO A 479 24.49 2.46 7.82
CA PRO A 479 24.30 2.61 6.38
C PRO A 479 23.49 1.44 5.80
N LEU A 480 22.40 1.78 5.09
CA LEU A 480 21.52 0.86 4.36
C LEU A 480 21.61 1.15 2.86
N VAL A 481 22.76 0.80 2.26
CA VAL A 481 23.08 1.07 0.85
C VAL A 481 23.49 -0.22 0.14
N ALA A 482 23.36 -0.24 -1.17
CA ALA A 482 23.97 -1.26 -2.02
C ALA A 482 25.23 -0.70 -2.68
N GLU A 483 26.06 -1.62 -3.17
CA GLU A 483 27.32 -1.32 -3.82
C GLU A 483 27.32 -1.92 -5.21
N LYS A 484 27.75 -1.15 -6.23
CA LYS A 484 28.02 -1.69 -7.57
C LYS A 484 29.44 -1.36 -8.02
N PRO A 485 30.15 -2.31 -8.65
CA PRO A 485 31.44 -2.01 -9.25
C PRO A 485 31.25 -0.99 -10.37
N LEU A 486 32.12 0.01 -10.43
CA LEU A 486 32.16 0.94 -11.55
C LEU A 486 32.85 0.25 -12.74
N LYS A 487 32.33 0.47 -13.95
CA LYS A 487 32.94 -0.05 -15.19
C LYS A 487 34.37 0.48 -15.36
N GLU A 488 34.59 1.74 -14.99
CA GLU A 488 35.90 2.38 -14.95
C GLU A 488 36.07 3.08 -13.60
N PRO A 489 37.22 2.94 -12.93
CA PRO A 489 37.45 3.59 -11.65
C PRO A 489 37.36 5.12 -11.78
N LYS A 490 36.52 5.76 -10.97
CA LYS A 490 36.34 7.22 -11.01
C LYS A 490 37.24 7.87 -9.96
N THR A 491 38.16 8.71 -10.40
CA THR A 491 38.97 9.54 -9.49
C THR A 491 38.17 10.75 -9.06
N VAL A 492 37.90 10.88 -7.76
CA VAL A 492 37.21 12.03 -7.18
C VAL A 492 38.20 12.78 -6.29
N ASN A 493 38.25 14.10 -6.45
CA ASN A 493 38.97 14.98 -5.53
C ASN A 493 38.14 15.07 -4.25
N VAL A 494 38.67 14.60 -3.12
CA VAL A 494 38.01 14.66 -1.83
C VAL A 494 38.73 15.70 -0.97
N VAL A 495 37.96 16.65 -0.44
CA VAL A 495 38.40 17.63 0.54
C VAL A 495 37.67 17.32 1.83
N GLN A 496 38.41 16.98 2.90
CA GLN A 496 37.83 16.65 4.19
C GLN A 496 38.69 17.18 5.33
N PHE A 497 38.09 17.43 6.49
CA PHE A 497 38.83 17.66 7.72
C PHE A 497 39.49 16.36 8.21
N GLU A 498 40.75 16.46 8.62
CA GLU A 498 41.52 15.43 9.32
C GLU A 498 41.68 15.87 10.78
N PRO A 499 40.75 15.49 11.68
CA PRO A 499 40.79 15.89 13.09
C PRO A 499 41.87 15.14 13.87
N ASN A 500 42.68 15.88 14.63
CA ASN A 500 43.60 15.34 15.61
C ASN A 500 42.83 14.91 16.87
N LYS A 501 42.45 13.63 16.91
CA LYS A 501 41.67 13.03 18.01
C LYS A 501 42.30 13.24 19.39
N GLY A 502 43.63 13.29 19.48
CA GLY A 502 44.35 13.50 20.72
C GLY A 502 44.20 14.93 21.24
N ALA A 503 44.34 15.93 20.37
CA ALA A 503 44.21 17.34 20.73
C ALA A 503 42.75 17.70 21.07
N ILE A 504 41.79 17.30 20.21
CA ILE A 504 40.36 17.53 20.43
C ILE A 504 39.87 16.79 21.69
N GLY A 505 40.33 15.55 21.91
CA GLY A 505 39.99 14.76 23.08
C GLY A 505 40.50 15.38 24.39
N LYS A 506 41.71 15.96 24.39
CA LYS A 506 42.26 16.68 25.55
C LYS A 506 41.52 17.98 25.83
N ALA A 507 41.15 18.73 24.78
CA ALA A 507 40.48 20.03 24.92
C ALA A 507 39.01 19.89 25.36
N TYR A 508 38.25 18.99 24.74
CA TYR A 508 36.79 18.94 24.89
C TYR A 508 36.27 17.72 25.67
N LYS A 509 37.12 16.76 25.99
CA LYS A 509 36.79 15.57 26.81
C LYS A 509 35.51 14.87 26.30
N LYS A 510 34.43 14.91 27.07
CA LYS A 510 33.13 14.30 26.74
C LYS A 510 32.46 14.90 25.49
N ASP A 511 32.75 16.17 25.19
CA ASP A 511 32.16 16.89 24.06
C ASP A 511 32.99 16.75 22.77
N ALA A 512 34.16 16.11 22.82
CA ALA A 512 35.01 15.84 21.65
C ALA A 512 34.29 15.01 20.58
N LYS A 513 33.35 14.15 20.99
CA LYS A 513 32.54 13.35 20.07
C LYS A 513 31.62 14.21 19.20
N LEU A 514 31.02 15.25 19.77
CA LEU A 514 30.14 16.18 19.05
C LEU A 514 30.91 16.94 17.97
N VAL A 515 32.10 17.44 18.35
CA VAL A 515 33.01 18.13 17.44
C VAL A 515 33.42 17.22 16.27
N MET A 516 33.77 15.96 16.54
CA MET A 516 34.16 15.02 15.46
C MET A 516 32.99 14.62 14.56
N GLU A 517 31.79 14.45 15.11
CA GLU A 517 30.59 14.17 14.32
C GLU A 517 30.23 15.36 13.41
N TYR A 518 30.39 16.60 13.90
CA TYR A 518 30.18 17.81 13.11
C TYR A 518 31.19 17.94 11.96
N LEU A 519 32.49 17.78 12.23
CA LEU A 519 33.54 17.92 11.21
C LEU A 519 33.43 16.87 10.08
N ALA A 520 32.81 15.72 10.34
CA ALA A 520 32.62 14.66 9.36
C ALA A 520 31.50 14.95 8.34
N ILE A 521 30.60 15.89 8.62
CA ILE A 521 29.43 16.20 7.78
C ILE A 521 29.53 17.54 7.05
N CYS A 522 30.64 18.28 7.23
CA CYS A 522 30.88 19.55 6.54
C CYS A 522 31.09 19.37 5.03
N ASP A 523 30.54 20.28 4.24
CA ASP A 523 30.73 20.30 2.79
C ASP A 523 32.06 20.96 2.36
N GLU A 524 32.47 20.72 1.11
CA GLU A 524 33.75 21.20 0.56
C GLU A 524 33.89 22.73 0.56
N CYS A 525 32.80 23.46 0.33
CA CYS A 525 32.83 24.92 0.30
C CYS A 525 33.14 25.45 1.69
N TYR A 526 32.42 24.94 2.70
CA TYR A 526 32.64 25.27 4.10
C TYR A 526 34.04 24.88 4.57
N ILE A 527 34.51 23.67 4.23
CA ILE A 527 35.87 23.22 4.59
C ILE A 527 36.93 24.17 4.03
N THR A 528 36.77 24.62 2.78
CA THR A 528 37.70 25.55 2.13
C THR A 528 37.67 26.94 2.77
N GLU A 529 36.50 27.41 3.21
CA GLU A 529 36.38 28.68 3.92
C GLU A 529 37.02 28.62 5.31
N MET A 530 36.79 27.56 6.06
CA MET A 530 37.42 27.36 7.37
C MET A 530 38.93 27.13 7.26
N GLU A 531 39.42 26.53 6.16
CA GLU A 531 40.86 26.43 5.86
C GLU A 531 41.51 27.82 5.74
N LYS A 532 40.83 28.77 5.09
CA LYS A 532 41.31 30.16 5.01
C LYS A 532 41.37 30.80 6.38
N LEU A 533 40.32 30.65 7.19
CA LEU A 533 40.29 31.18 8.56
C LEU A 533 41.37 30.56 9.45
N LEU A 534 41.63 29.26 9.34
CA LEU A 534 42.73 28.57 10.03
C LEU A 534 44.12 29.09 9.61
N ASN A 535 44.28 29.50 8.35
CA ASN A 535 45.54 30.02 7.85
C ASN A 535 45.76 31.51 8.19
N GLU A 536 44.69 32.30 8.22
CA GLU A 536 44.75 33.74 8.50
C GLU A 536 44.76 34.05 10.01
N LYS A 537 43.88 33.39 10.77
CA LYS A 537 43.64 33.66 12.20
C LYS A 537 44.17 32.56 13.13
N GLY A 538 44.51 31.38 12.60
CA GLY A 538 45.00 30.24 13.39
C GLY A 538 43.89 29.40 14.04
N GLU A 539 42.65 29.87 14.01
CA GLU A 539 41.49 29.24 14.63
C GLU A 539 40.18 29.59 13.91
N PHE A 540 39.16 28.76 14.11
CA PHE A 540 37.77 29.01 13.71
C PHE A 540 36.82 28.43 14.75
N THR A 541 35.56 28.88 14.74
CA THR A 541 34.56 28.47 15.72
C THR A 541 33.41 27.73 15.03
N ILE A 542 32.95 26.64 15.62
CA ILE A 542 31.79 25.87 15.17
C ILE A 542 30.71 25.82 16.26
N GLU A 543 29.45 25.70 15.85
CA GLU A 543 28.32 25.54 16.76
C GLU A 543 27.56 24.25 16.44
N THR A 544 27.37 23.40 17.45
CA THR A 544 26.62 22.15 17.31
C THR A 544 25.92 21.77 18.61
N GLU A 545 24.69 21.26 18.53
CA GLU A 545 23.82 20.94 19.68
C GLU A 545 23.74 22.05 20.76
N GLY A 546 23.72 23.31 20.33
CA GLY A 546 23.62 24.49 21.22
C GLY A 546 24.90 24.82 22.00
N LYS A 547 26.06 24.27 21.58
CA LYS A 547 27.38 24.55 22.16
C LYS A 547 28.34 25.06 21.10
N THR A 548 29.24 25.95 21.54
CA THR A 548 30.24 26.60 20.70
C THR A 548 31.63 26.01 20.97
N PHE A 549 32.38 25.63 19.93
CA PHE A 549 33.70 25.01 20.02
C PHE A 549 34.72 25.75 19.13
N GLN A 550 35.91 26.07 19.67
CA GLN A 550 37.00 26.76 18.97
C GLN A 550 38.10 25.81 18.50
N LEU A 551 38.20 25.59 17.21
CA LEU A 551 39.16 24.67 16.60
C LEU A 551 40.40 25.41 16.10
N THR A 552 41.55 24.97 16.55
CA THR A 552 42.87 25.51 16.14
C THR A 552 43.55 24.59 15.12
N LYS A 553 44.62 25.08 14.51
CA LYS A 553 45.43 24.34 13.52
C LYS A 553 46.02 23.02 14.04
N ASP A 554 46.26 22.91 15.35
CA ASP A 554 46.74 21.68 15.99
C ASP A 554 45.64 20.61 16.15
N MET A 555 44.38 21.05 16.12
CA MET A 555 43.19 20.21 16.31
C MET A 555 42.63 19.69 14.98
N VAL A 556 42.71 20.47 13.91
CA VAL A 556 42.12 20.13 12.61
C VAL A 556 43.04 20.58 11.48
N VAL A 557 43.31 19.65 10.56
CA VAL A 557 44.01 19.92 9.30
C VAL A 557 43.07 19.61 8.13
N VAL A 558 43.14 20.37 7.04
CA VAL A 558 42.38 20.04 5.82
C VAL A 558 43.22 19.15 4.92
N LYS A 559 42.64 18.02 4.49
CA LYS A 559 43.29 17.08 3.59
C LYS A 559 42.59 17.08 2.24
N ARG A 560 43.36 17.35 1.19
CA ARG A 560 42.93 17.24 -0.21
C ARG A 560 43.65 16.05 -0.82
N PHE A 561 42.90 15.06 -1.28
CA PHE A 561 43.50 13.90 -1.94
C PHE A 561 42.57 13.35 -3.02
N GLN A 562 43.17 12.66 -3.98
CA GLN A 562 42.45 11.92 -4.99
C GLN A 562 42.09 10.54 -4.45
N LYS A 563 40.80 10.25 -4.40
CA LYS A 563 40.30 8.91 -4.08
C LYS A 563 39.79 8.28 -5.36
N THR A 564 40.44 7.20 -5.78
CA THR A 564 39.93 6.35 -6.85
C THR A 564 38.82 5.49 -6.28
N LEU A 565 37.60 5.70 -6.76
CA LEU A 565 36.44 4.88 -6.41
C LEU A 565 36.34 3.74 -7.43
N HIS A 566 36.51 2.51 -6.95
CA HIS A 566 36.27 1.29 -7.74
C HIS A 566 34.80 0.84 -7.67
N VAL A 567 34.08 1.32 -6.66
CA VAL A 567 32.73 0.89 -6.31
C VAL A 567 31.89 2.15 -6.03
N LEU A 568 30.68 2.18 -6.57
CA LEU A 568 29.70 3.21 -6.29
C LEU A 568 28.72 2.69 -5.23
N GLN A 569 28.64 3.40 -4.12
CA GLN A 569 27.58 3.22 -3.14
C GLN A 569 26.40 4.11 -3.51
N PHE A 570 25.19 3.57 -3.46
CA PHE A 570 23.99 4.33 -3.72
C PHE A 570 22.82 3.86 -2.84
N PRO A 571 21.93 4.77 -2.44
CA PRO A 571 20.70 4.40 -1.78
C PRO A 571 19.81 3.66 -2.78
N CYS A 572 19.27 2.51 -2.40
CA CYS A 572 18.40 1.72 -3.27
C CYS A 572 17.02 2.36 -3.38
N CYS A 573 16.42 2.31 -4.56
CA CYS A 573 14.99 2.54 -4.69
C CYS A 573 14.24 1.26 -4.33
N SER A 574 13.14 1.40 -3.59
CA SER A 574 12.18 0.32 -3.34
C SER A 574 10.89 0.61 -4.08
N SER A 575 10.47 -0.32 -4.93
CA SER A 575 9.09 -0.40 -5.39
C SER A 575 8.34 -1.33 -4.45
N SER A 576 7.41 -0.76 -3.68
CA SER A 576 6.59 -1.48 -2.72
C SER A 576 5.29 -1.89 -3.39
N ILE A 577 5.07 -3.19 -3.49
CA ILE A 577 3.80 -3.76 -3.93
C ILE A 577 3.11 -4.24 -2.67
N GLN A 578 2.16 -3.43 -2.23
CA GLN A 578 1.36 -3.73 -1.07
C GLN A 578 0.06 -4.32 -1.57
N MET A 579 0.03 -5.64 -1.74
CA MET A 579 -1.27 -6.30 -1.92
C MET A 579 -1.99 -6.21 -0.61
N PHE A 580 -3.29 -5.91 -0.68
CA PHE A 580 -4.15 -5.89 0.49
C PHE A 580 -3.90 -4.68 1.42
N ARG A 581 -3.65 -3.50 0.84
CA ARG A 581 -3.40 -2.25 1.56
C ARG A 581 -4.66 -1.39 1.73
N PRO A 582 -4.78 -0.70 2.87
CA PRO A 582 -5.48 0.57 2.98
C PRO A 582 -4.55 1.73 2.59
N SER A 583 -4.85 2.46 1.51
CA SER A 583 -4.27 3.79 1.24
C SER A 583 -4.63 4.82 2.32
N THR A 584 -4.24 6.08 2.11
CA THR A 584 -4.48 7.26 2.96
C THR A 584 -5.97 7.48 3.30
N GLU A 585 -6.88 6.77 2.63
CA GLU A 585 -8.19 6.41 3.14
C GLU A 585 -8.26 4.88 3.38
N PRO A 586 -8.72 4.41 4.55
CA PRO A 586 -8.58 3.00 4.93
C PRO A 586 -9.45 2.03 4.10
N LYS A 587 -8.79 1.21 3.28
CA LYS A 587 -9.25 0.17 2.33
C LYS A 587 -8.51 -1.18 2.57
N PRO A 588 -8.90 -2.36 2.06
CA PRO A 588 -8.81 -3.56 2.92
C PRO A 588 -7.72 -4.59 2.55
N GLY A 589 -7.48 -5.48 3.54
CA GLY A 589 -6.60 -6.65 3.50
C GLY A 589 -7.02 -7.78 2.52
N VAL A 590 -6.48 -9.01 2.70
CA VAL A 590 -6.90 -10.24 1.97
C VAL A 590 -8.43 -10.43 2.00
N HIS A 591 -9.02 -9.89 3.05
CA HIS A 591 -10.42 -9.71 3.35
C HIS A 591 -11.19 -8.95 2.24
N ALA A 592 -10.60 -7.90 1.65
CA ALA A 592 -11.14 -7.15 0.50
C ALA A 592 -11.29 -8.02 -0.73
N VAL A 593 -10.23 -8.77 -1.05
CA VAL A 593 -10.16 -9.60 -2.26
C VAL A 593 -11.10 -10.77 -2.11
N CYS A 594 -11.23 -11.35 -0.90
CA CYS A 594 -12.30 -12.30 -0.62
C CYS A 594 -13.68 -11.70 -0.94
N GLN A 595 -13.95 -10.46 -0.49
CA GLN A 595 -15.24 -9.81 -0.74
C GLN A 595 -15.44 -9.39 -2.21
N GLY A 596 -14.38 -8.97 -2.91
CA GLY A 596 -14.41 -8.67 -4.34
C GLY A 596 -14.61 -9.91 -5.20
N ILE A 597 -13.99 -11.04 -4.83
CA ILE A 597 -14.24 -12.36 -5.42
C ILE A 597 -15.70 -12.76 -5.17
N ILE A 598 -16.16 -12.73 -3.93
CA ILE A 598 -17.54 -13.11 -3.58
C ILE A 598 -18.57 -12.22 -4.32
N GLY A 599 -18.33 -10.91 -4.41
CA GLY A 599 -19.16 -9.97 -5.17
C GLY A 599 -19.05 -10.11 -6.70
N SER A 600 -18.00 -10.74 -7.22
CA SER A 600 -17.87 -11.05 -8.65
C SER A 600 -18.49 -12.41 -9.01
N LEU A 601 -18.75 -13.27 -8.02
CA LEU A 601 -19.07 -14.69 -8.18
C LEU A 601 -20.55 -15.05 -7.90
N ASP A 602 -21.48 -14.10 -7.81
CA ASP A 602 -22.92 -14.36 -7.64
C ASP A 602 -23.68 -14.29 -8.99
N PRO A 603 -23.66 -15.34 -9.84
CA PRO A 603 -24.60 -15.43 -10.93
C PRO A 603 -25.96 -15.81 -10.37
N ALA A 604 -26.93 -14.88 -10.44
CA ALA A 604 -28.33 -15.22 -10.28
C ALA A 604 -28.75 -16.17 -11.42
N ARG A 605 -28.65 -17.49 -11.21
CA ARG A 605 -29.33 -18.45 -12.08
C ARG A 605 -30.80 -18.53 -11.68
N HIS A 606 -31.70 -18.34 -12.64
CA HIS A 606 -33.15 -18.54 -12.57
C HIS A 606 -33.56 -20.02 -12.30
N LEU A 607 -32.99 -20.69 -11.29
CA LEU A 607 -33.33 -22.05 -10.91
C LEU A 607 -33.54 -22.14 -9.39
N SER A 608 -34.80 -22.00 -8.98
CA SER A 608 -35.32 -22.00 -7.60
C SER A 608 -34.69 -20.95 -6.67
N GLN A 609 -35.52 -20.12 -6.04
CA GLN A 609 -35.12 -18.98 -5.19
C GLN A 609 -34.24 -19.34 -3.97
N SER A 610 -33.92 -20.63 -3.74
CA SER A 610 -33.27 -21.15 -2.52
C SER A 610 -31.85 -21.73 -2.71
N ARG A 611 -31.33 -21.88 -3.94
CA ARG A 611 -29.99 -22.46 -4.17
C ARG A 611 -29.03 -21.43 -4.80
N ARG A 612 -27.94 -21.11 -4.10
CA ARG A 612 -26.85 -20.26 -4.60
C ARG A 612 -25.50 -20.99 -4.54
N PHE A 613 -24.62 -20.66 -5.49
CA PHE A 613 -23.28 -21.20 -5.60
C PHE A 613 -22.30 -20.05 -5.82
N LEU A 614 -21.17 -20.06 -5.10
CA LEU A 614 -20.03 -19.20 -5.44
C LEU A 614 -19.26 -19.89 -6.57
N GLY A 615 -19.10 -19.20 -7.70
CA GLY A 615 -18.38 -19.68 -8.88
C GLY A 615 -16.85 -19.75 -8.70
N VAL A 616 -16.35 -20.30 -7.59
CA VAL A 616 -14.91 -20.44 -7.35
C VAL A 616 -14.32 -21.31 -8.45
N HIS A 617 -13.23 -20.85 -9.10
CA HIS A 617 -12.55 -21.57 -10.18
C HIS A 617 -12.22 -23.01 -9.76
N ARG A 618 -13.06 -23.97 -10.17
CA ARG A 618 -12.73 -25.39 -10.14
C ARG A 618 -11.76 -25.64 -11.29
N LYS A 619 -10.44 -25.65 -11.02
CA LYS A 619 -9.59 -26.54 -11.81
C LYS A 619 -10.08 -27.94 -11.53
N THR A 620 -10.70 -28.54 -12.54
CA THR A 620 -10.97 -29.96 -12.60
C THR A 620 -9.62 -30.66 -12.45
N LEU A 621 -9.31 -31.14 -11.25
CA LEU A 621 -8.41 -32.28 -11.08
C LEU A 621 -9.15 -33.47 -11.71
N ARG A 622 -9.05 -33.60 -13.04
CA ARG A 622 -9.14 -34.93 -13.64
C ARG A 622 -7.85 -35.62 -13.23
N GLN A 623 -7.96 -36.47 -12.21
CA GLN A 623 -7.09 -37.63 -12.13
C GLN A 623 -7.38 -38.46 -13.38
N ASP A 624 -6.42 -38.49 -14.29
CA ASP A 624 -6.21 -39.60 -15.22
C ASP A 624 -4.70 -39.90 -15.22
#